data_AF-A0A926G5S7-F1
#
_entry.id   AF-A0A926G5S7-F1
#
_cell.length_a   1.000
_cell.length_b   1.000
_cell.length_c   1.000
_cell.angle_alpha   90.00
_cell.angle_beta   90.00
_cell.angle_gamma   90.00
#
_symmetry.space_group_name_H-M   'P 1'
#
loop_
_entity.id
_entity.type
_entity.pdbx_description
1 polymer ?
#
loop_
_entity_poly.entity_id
_entity_poly.type
_entity_poly.pdbx_seq_one_letter_code
_entity_poly.pdbx_strand_id
1 'polypeptide(L)'
;MDPRVDAVRRDLADVRLADRVFAPHYAAPMPRTLSAAISLRAASAADSEILAQLPQGDVFEVLELAGGNAWGVARGPGLVGYIDAGALGDPA
;
A
#
# COMPACT_ATOMS: atom_id res chain seq x y z
N MET A 1 7.00 15.00 -5.54
CA MET A 1 6.40 13.81 -4.92
C MET A 1 5.85 12.97 -6.06
N ASP A 2 6.37 11.77 -6.22
CA ASP A 2 5.85 10.80 -7.18
C ASP A 2 4.92 9.84 -6.42
N PRO A 3 3.59 9.88 -6.66
CA PRO A 3 2.63 9.05 -5.92
C PRO A 3 2.82 7.54 -6.14
N ARG A 4 3.68 7.12 -7.09
CA ARG A 4 4.03 5.71 -7.28
C ARG A 4 5.04 5.19 -6.27
N VAL A 5 5.81 6.05 -5.62
CA VAL A 5 6.89 5.66 -4.69
C VAL A 5 6.85 6.43 -3.37
N ASP A 6 6.26 7.63 -3.36
CA ASP A 6 5.96 8.37 -2.15
C ASP A 6 4.51 8.04 -1.73
N ALA A 7 4.34 7.43 -0.56
CA ALA A 7 3.03 7.04 -0.04
C ALA A 7 2.21 8.25 0.43
N VAL A 8 1.66 8.98 -0.54
CA VAL A 8 0.85 10.18 -0.35
C VAL A 8 -0.41 10.14 -1.23
N ARG A 9 -1.55 10.47 -0.63
CA ARG A 9 -2.82 10.79 -1.29
C ARG A 9 -3.31 12.14 -0.76
N ARG A 10 -4.37 12.69 -1.34
CA ARG A 10 -4.93 14.01 -0.96
C ARG A 10 -5.27 14.12 0.54
N ASP A 11 -5.65 13.02 1.16
CA ASP A 11 -6.22 12.92 2.51
C ASP A 11 -5.34 12.18 3.52
N LEU A 12 -4.37 11.38 3.05
CA LEU A 12 -3.54 10.50 3.86
C LEU A 12 -2.10 10.47 3.33
N ALA A 13 -1.12 10.53 4.23
CA ALA A 13 0.27 10.27 3.91
C ALA A 13 0.91 9.31 4.92
N ASP A 14 2.00 8.68 4.52
CA ASP A 14 2.89 8.02 5.45
C ASP A 14 3.52 9.03 6.41
N VAL A 15 3.52 8.72 7.72
CA VAL A 15 4.13 9.57 8.77
C VAL A 15 5.62 9.83 8.52
N ARG A 16 6.31 8.93 7.80
CA ARG A 16 7.72 9.11 7.39
C ARG A 16 7.93 10.29 6.44
N LEU A 17 6.87 10.84 5.86
CA LEU A 17 6.90 11.99 4.93
C LEU A 17 6.48 13.31 5.60
N ALA A 18 6.21 13.32 6.91
CA ALA A 18 5.64 14.47 7.61
C ALA A 18 6.55 15.71 7.64
N ASP A 19 7.86 15.54 7.46
CA ASP A 19 8.83 16.63 7.34
C ASP A 19 8.85 17.29 5.95
N ARG A 20 8.27 16.61 4.94
CA ARG A 20 8.32 17.00 3.52
C ARG A 20 6.96 17.33 2.93
N VAL A 21 5.88 16.80 3.49
CA VAL A 21 4.51 16.91 2.94
C VAL A 21 3.53 17.23 4.04
N PHE A 22 2.60 18.14 3.78
CA PHE A 22 1.43 18.40 4.60
C PHE A 22 0.24 17.57 4.12
N ALA A 23 -0.27 16.67 4.98
CA ALA A 23 -1.48 15.90 4.76
C ALA A 23 -2.45 16.09 5.94
N PRO A 24 -3.78 16.03 5.70
CA PRO A 24 -4.76 16.08 6.79
C PRO A 24 -4.58 14.97 7.83
N HIS A 25 -4.13 13.79 7.39
CA HIS A 25 -3.85 12.65 8.24
C HIS A 25 -2.52 11.99 7.86
N TYR A 26 -1.84 11.46 8.88
CA TYR A 26 -0.68 10.60 8.71
C TYR A 26 -0.95 9.22 9.30
N ALA A 27 -0.50 8.18 8.62
CA ALA A 27 -0.52 6.82 9.14
C ALA A 27 0.91 6.29 9.32
N ALA A 28 1.13 5.58 10.41
CA ALA A 28 2.33 4.76 10.56
C ALA A 28 2.14 3.48 9.71
N PRO A 29 3.13 3.09 8.91
CA PRO A 29 3.05 1.87 8.11
C PRO A 29 2.96 0.63 9.01
N MET A 30 2.04 -0.27 8.70
CA MET A 30 1.86 -1.54 9.39
C MET A 30 2.32 -2.69 8.47
N PRO A 31 3.51 -3.28 8.69
CA PRO A 31 4.00 -4.37 7.87
C PRO A 31 3.12 -5.62 7.99
N ARG A 32 2.80 -6.23 6.86
CA ARG A 32 2.07 -7.50 6.75
C ARG A 32 2.74 -8.38 5.72
N THR A 33 2.82 -9.67 6.01
CA THR A 33 3.29 -10.67 5.05
C THR A 33 2.13 -11.09 4.15
N LEU A 34 2.33 -11.17 2.84
CA LEU A 34 1.31 -11.62 1.91
C LEU A 34 1.07 -13.13 2.06
N SER A 35 -0.19 -13.52 2.26
CA SER A 35 -0.61 -14.92 2.38
C SER A 35 -0.78 -15.63 1.03
N ALA A 36 -0.88 -14.86 -0.06
CA ALA A 36 -0.97 -15.33 -1.44
C ALA A 36 -0.30 -14.34 -2.39
N ALA A 37 0.04 -14.80 -3.60
CA ALA A 37 0.48 -13.90 -4.66
C ALA A 37 -0.67 -12.98 -5.11
N ILE A 38 -0.40 -11.69 -5.31
CA ILE A 38 -1.42 -10.68 -5.62
C ILE A 38 -0.88 -9.60 -6.55
N SER A 39 -1.78 -9.00 -7.32
CA SER A 39 -1.43 -7.83 -8.15
C SER A 39 -1.51 -6.54 -7.33
N LEU A 40 -0.44 -5.75 -7.37
CA LEU A 40 -0.45 -4.36 -6.93
C LEU A 40 -1.12 -3.50 -8.00
N ARG A 41 -2.06 -2.65 -7.60
CA ARG A 41 -2.88 -1.84 -8.51
C ARG A 41 -2.75 -0.35 -8.26
N ALA A 42 -2.94 0.43 -9.32
CA ALA A 42 -2.87 1.89 -9.25
C ALA A 42 -4.09 2.52 -8.54
N ALA A 43 -5.24 1.85 -8.54
CA ALA A 43 -6.45 2.28 -7.86
C ALA A 43 -7.13 1.10 -7.14
N SER A 44 -8.09 1.38 -6.26
CA SER A 44 -8.86 0.35 -5.53
C SER A 44 -9.78 -0.49 -6.41
N ALA A 45 -10.03 -0.07 -7.66
CA ALA A 45 -10.85 -0.81 -8.60
C ALA A 45 -10.12 -2.08 -9.09
N ALA A 46 -10.84 -3.20 -9.16
CA ALA A 46 -10.28 -4.51 -9.50
C ALA A 46 -9.80 -4.62 -10.97
N ASP A 47 -10.27 -3.74 -11.85
CA ASP A 47 -9.88 -3.63 -13.26
C ASP A 47 -8.84 -2.53 -13.52
N SER A 48 -8.37 -1.84 -12.48
CA SER A 48 -7.35 -0.79 -12.62
C SER A 48 -5.98 -1.34 -13.02
N GLU A 49 -5.14 -0.45 -13.54
CA GLU A 49 -3.78 -0.75 -13.98
C GLU A 49 -3.00 -1.56 -12.93
N ILE A 50 -2.39 -2.66 -13.39
CA ILE A 50 -1.49 -3.48 -12.59
C ILE A 50 -0.10 -2.84 -12.64
N LEU A 51 0.41 -2.45 -11.48
CA LEU A 51 1.75 -1.87 -11.32
C LEU A 51 2.82 -2.95 -11.17
N ALA A 52 2.50 -4.03 -10.44
CA ALA A 52 3.42 -5.15 -10.18
C ALA A 52 2.65 -6.41 -9.79
N GLN A 53 3.31 -7.57 -9.93
CA GLN A 53 2.88 -8.82 -9.28
C GLN A 53 3.74 -9.03 -8.04
N LEU A 54 3.11 -9.26 -6.90
CA LEU A 54 3.76 -9.50 -5.63
C LEU A 54 3.67 -10.99 -5.29
N PRO A 55 4.78 -11.67 -4.97
CA PRO A 55 4.75 -13.07 -4.58
C PRO A 55 4.16 -13.25 -3.17
N GLN A 56 3.68 -14.46 -2.87
CA GLN A 56 3.38 -14.85 -1.49
C GLN A 56 4.66 -14.74 -0.64
N GLY A 57 4.51 -14.29 0.61
CA GLY A 57 5.62 -14.10 1.54
C GLY A 57 6.29 -12.72 1.46
N ASP A 58 5.99 -11.91 0.44
CA ASP A 58 6.47 -10.53 0.38
C ASP A 58 5.82 -9.67 1.48
N VAL A 59 6.49 -8.56 1.81
CA VAL A 59 6.00 -7.61 2.82
C VAL A 59 5.29 -6.44 2.13
N PHE A 60 4.06 -6.19 2.58
CA PHE A 60 3.29 -5.00 2.25
C PHE A 60 3.09 -4.15 3.51
N GLU A 61 3.49 -2.89 3.45
CA GLU A 61 3.24 -1.93 4.53
C GLU A 61 1.89 -1.26 4.34
N VAL A 62 0.90 -1.68 5.12
CA VAL A 62 -0.46 -1.14 5.08
C VAL A 62 -0.50 0.24 5.73
N LEU A 63 -1.12 1.20 5.04
CA LEU A 63 -1.39 2.55 5.54
C LEU A 63 -2.90 2.79 5.73
N GLU A 64 -3.74 2.16 4.91
CA GLU A 64 -5.20 2.21 5.01
C GLU A 64 -5.83 0.87 4.65
N LEU A 65 -6.88 0.48 5.39
CA LEU A 65 -7.78 -0.61 5.06
C LEU A 65 -9.19 -0.04 4.87
N ALA A 66 -9.71 -0.09 3.65
CA ALA A 66 -11.04 0.43 3.33
C ALA A 66 -11.66 -0.30 2.14
N GLY A 67 -12.96 -0.57 2.22
CA GLY A 67 -13.72 -1.15 1.10
C GLY A 67 -13.15 -2.48 0.56
N GLY A 68 -12.62 -3.33 1.45
CA GLY A 68 -12.00 -4.62 1.08
C GLY A 68 -10.59 -4.51 0.50
N ASN A 69 -10.03 -3.30 0.37
CA ASN A 69 -8.69 -3.09 -0.14
C ASN A 69 -7.74 -2.62 0.95
N ALA A 70 -6.46 -2.92 0.76
CA ALA A 70 -5.36 -2.30 1.49
C ALA A 70 -4.62 -1.33 0.57
N TRP A 71 -4.40 -0.10 1.02
CA TRP A 71 -3.51 0.85 0.38
C TRP A 71 -2.22 0.98 1.19
N GLY A 72 -1.08 1.02 0.51
CA GLY A 72 0.20 0.88 1.17
C GLY A 72 1.40 0.83 0.24
N VAL A 73 2.52 0.38 0.80
CA VAL A 73 3.81 0.24 0.09
C VAL A 73 4.17 -1.23 -0.05
N ALA A 74 4.33 -1.70 -1.28
CA ALA A 74 4.96 -2.98 -1.58
C ALA A 74 6.48 -2.86 -1.42
N ARG A 75 7.04 -3.50 -0.40
CA ARG A 75 8.47 -3.33 -0.04
C ARG A 75 9.43 -3.83 -1.09
N GLY A 76 9.14 -4.98 -1.71
CA GLY A 76 9.97 -5.61 -2.74
C GLY A 76 10.25 -4.65 -3.91
N PRO A 77 9.21 -4.16 -4.61
CA PRO A 77 9.38 -3.22 -5.71
C PRO A 77 9.52 -1.74 -5.28
N GLY A 78 9.24 -1.40 -4.01
CA GLY A 78 9.24 0.00 -3.53
C GLY A 78 8.10 0.85 -4.10
N LEU A 79 6.98 0.21 -4.44
CA LEU A 79 5.84 0.86 -5.10
C LEU A 79 4.66 1.06 -4.15
N VAL A 80 3.96 2.16 -4.33
CA VAL A 80 2.72 2.51 -3.64
C VAL A 80 1.54 2.05 -4.48
N GLY A 81 0.53 1.46 -3.83
CA GLY A 81 -0.67 1.05 -4.54
C GLY A 81 -1.69 0.33 -3.66
N TYR A 82 -2.62 -0.33 -4.33
CA TYR A 82 -3.72 -1.07 -3.73
C TYR A 82 -3.56 -2.58 -3.95
N ILE A 83 -3.92 -3.36 -2.95
CA ILE A 83 -4.11 -4.81 -3.06
C ILE A 83 -5.45 -5.20 -2.44
N ASP A 84 -5.96 -6.38 -2.80
CA ASP A 84 -7.07 -7.00 -2.07
C ASP A 84 -6.62 -7.30 -0.63
N ALA A 85 -7.39 -6.84 0.36
CA ALA A 85 -7.02 -7.01 1.77
C ALA A 85 -7.05 -8.48 2.23
N GLY A 86 -7.75 -9.37 1.51
CA GLY A 86 -7.76 -10.81 1.77
C GLY A 86 -6.43 -11.50 1.47
N ALA A 87 -5.54 -10.85 0.71
CA ALA A 87 -4.17 -11.33 0.48
C ALA A 87 -3.20 -11.03 1.65
N LEU A 88 -3.64 -10.28 2.66
CA LEU A 88 -2.83 -10.00 3.86
C LEU A 88 -2.86 -11.22 4.79
N GLY A 89 -1.68 -11.75 5.13
CA GLY A 89 -1.50 -12.70 6.21
C GLY A 89 -1.60 -12.04 7.57
N ASP A 90 -1.45 -12.83 8.63
CA ASP A 90 -1.54 -12.39 10.03
C ASP A 90 -0.50 -11.29 10.37
N PRO A 91 -0.77 -10.45 11.39
CA PRO A 91 0.22 -9.49 11.86
C PRO A 91 1.46 -10.26 12.32
N ALA A 92 2.63 -9.80 11.88
CA ALA A 92 3.91 -10.34 12.33
C ALA A 92 4.16 -10.06 13.82
#